data_AF-A0A087TB02-F1
#
_entry.id   AF-A0A087TB02-F1
#
_cell.length_a   1.000
_cell.length_b   1.000
_cell.length_c   1.000
_cell.angle_alpha   90.00
_cell.angle_beta   90.00
_cell.angle_gamma   90.00
#
_symmetry.space_group_name_H-M   'P 1'
#
loop_
_entity.id
_entity.type
_entity.pdbx_description
1 polymer ?
#
loop_
_entity_poly.entity_id
_entity_poly.type
_entity_poly.pdbx_seq_one_letter_code
_entity_poly.pdbx_strand_id
1 'polypeptide(L)'
;MGPQFLFMDDNAPPHYTVTVEELMESDDIEHMDWLPRSLDLNPVKHVRNLLGRPVAARNVSPVTIPKLRSTRGTSSSVSTAH
;
A
#
# COMPACT_ATOMS: atom_id res chain seq x y z
N MET A 1 -4.68 -17.68 -2.71
CA MET A 1 -3.29 -17.17 -2.74
C MET A 1 -2.35 -18.33 -3.03
N GLY A 2 -1.10 -18.08 -3.43
CA GLY A 2 -0.13 -19.17 -3.59
C GLY A 2 0.31 -19.74 -2.23
N PRO A 3 0.86 -20.97 -2.17
CA PRO A 3 1.48 -21.47 -0.95
C PRO A 3 2.58 -20.51 -0.50
N GLN A 4 2.65 -20.20 0.81
CA GLN A 4 3.55 -19.21 1.45
C GLN A 4 3.16 -17.73 1.24
N PHE A 5 1.89 -17.45 0.93
CA PHE A 5 1.42 -16.06 0.93
C PHE A 5 1.39 -15.51 2.35
N LEU A 6 2.04 -14.37 2.51
CA LEU A 6 2.23 -13.72 3.79
C LEU A 6 1.67 -12.30 3.72
N PHE A 7 0.69 -12.01 4.58
CA PHE A 7 0.07 -10.71 4.68
C PHE A 7 0.89 -9.79 5.57
N MET A 8 1.08 -8.55 5.10
CA MET A 8 1.84 -7.51 5.80
C MET A 8 1.01 -6.23 5.85
N ASP A 9 0.79 -5.69 7.06
CA ASP A 9 0.07 -4.45 7.27
C ASP A 9 0.90 -3.41 8.04
N ASP A 10 0.24 -2.37 8.57
CA ASP A 10 0.87 -1.29 9.33
C ASP A 10 0.73 -1.39 10.86
N ASN A 11 0.25 -2.53 11.37
CA ASN A 11 -0.04 -2.80 12.77
C ASN A 11 -1.04 -1.78 13.38
N ALA A 12 -1.98 -1.25 12.58
CA ALA A 12 -3.04 -0.41 13.12
C ALA A 12 -4.07 -1.26 13.90
N PRO A 13 -4.62 -0.76 15.03
CA PRO A 13 -5.56 -1.53 15.86
C PRO A 13 -6.76 -2.16 15.15
N PRO A 14 -7.34 -1.56 14.08
CA PRO A 14 -8.41 -2.20 13.32
C PRO A 14 -8.02 -3.53 12.64
N HIS A 15 -6.73 -3.77 12.40
CA HIS A 15 -6.24 -5.02 11.81
C HIS A 15 -6.23 -6.19 12.81
N TYR A 16 -6.22 -5.92 14.12
CA TYR A 16 -6.25 -6.92 15.19
C TYR A 16 -7.63 -7.05 15.83
N THR A 17 -8.68 -6.84 15.03
CA THR A 17 -10.02 -7.15 15.49
C THR A 17 -10.26 -8.64 15.30
N VAL A 18 -11.00 -9.26 16.23
CA VAL A 18 -11.35 -10.69 16.16
C VAL A 18 -11.91 -11.07 14.80
N THR A 19 -12.77 -10.22 14.22
CA THR A 19 -13.35 -10.46 12.89
C THR A 19 -12.30 -10.47 11.77
N VAL A 20 -11.23 -9.69 11.86
CA VAL A 20 -10.14 -9.71 10.87
C VAL A 20 -9.26 -10.94 11.07
N GLU A 21 -8.96 -11.30 12.32
CA GLU A 21 -8.20 -12.52 12.65
C GLU A 21 -8.94 -13.78 12.14
N GLU A 22 -10.24 -13.92 12.44
CA GLU A 22 -11.09 -15.01 11.96
C GLU A 22 -11.13 -15.08 10.42
N LEU A 23 -11.16 -13.93 9.75
CA LEU A 23 -11.12 -13.86 8.28
C LEU A 23 -9.79 -14.38 7.74
N MET A 24 -8.67 -13.95 8.32
CA MET A 24 -7.33 -14.37 7.90
C MET A 24 -7.12 -15.87 8.09
N GLU A 25 -7.60 -16.42 9.21
CA GLU A 25 -7.61 -17.86 9.47
C GLU A 25 -8.47 -18.62 8.46
N SER A 26 -9.67 -18.10 8.14
CA SER A 26 -10.59 -18.76 7.19
C SER A 26 -10.08 -18.82 5.76
N ASP A 27 -9.26 -17.83 5.37
CA ASP A 27 -8.66 -17.72 4.04
C ASP A 27 -7.27 -18.37 3.94
N ASP A 28 -6.79 -19.02 5.03
CA ASP A 28 -5.46 -19.62 5.14
C ASP A 28 -4.34 -18.59 4.82
N ILE A 29 -4.50 -17.38 5.36
CA ILE A 29 -3.57 -16.27 5.16
C ILE A 29 -2.69 -16.14 6.40
N GLU A 30 -1.39 -16.39 6.23
CA GLU A 30 -0.41 -16.12 7.28
C GLU A 30 -0.24 -14.60 7.47
N HIS A 31 -0.30 -14.11 8.71
CA HIS A 31 -0.03 -12.72 9.07
C HIS A 31 1.41 -12.56 9.56
N MET A 32 2.13 -11.54 9.11
CA MET A 32 3.38 -11.15 9.78
C MET A 32 3.12 -10.35 11.04
N ASP A 33 3.54 -10.92 12.17
CA ASP A 33 3.63 -10.22 13.45
C ASP A 33 4.77 -9.20 13.44
N TRP A 34 4.46 -7.93 13.11
CA TRP A 34 5.41 -6.84 13.19
C TRP A 34 5.49 -6.23 14.59
N LEU A 35 6.71 -6.01 15.10
CA LEU A 35 6.90 -5.23 16.32
C LEU A 35 6.35 -3.80 16.15
N PRO A 36 5.57 -3.26 17.11
CA PRO A 36 4.89 -1.95 17.01
C PRO A 36 5.79 -0.73 16.75
N ARG A 37 7.12 -0.91 16.76
CA ARG A 37 8.12 0.15 16.64
C ARG A 37 8.93 0.12 15.34
N SER A 38 8.66 -0.81 14.42
CA SER A 38 9.36 -0.83 13.12
C SER A 38 8.64 0.00 12.05
N LEU A 39 8.40 1.28 12.36
CA LEU A 39 7.80 2.24 11.44
C LEU A 39 8.62 2.43 10.16
N ASP A 40 9.93 2.22 10.26
CA ASP A 40 10.93 2.30 9.20
C ASP A 40 10.89 1.12 8.22
N LEU A 41 10.50 -0.07 8.67
CA LEU A 41 10.45 -1.29 7.84
C LEU A 41 9.06 -1.60 7.27
N ASN A 42 8.06 -0.78 7.57
CA ASN A 42 6.69 -0.99 7.10
C ASN A 42 6.57 -0.76 5.57
N PRO A 43 6.28 -1.81 4.75
CA PRO A 43 6.19 -1.65 3.30
C PRO A 43 5.02 -0.77 2.85
N VAL A 44 3.91 -0.75 3.60
CA VAL A 44 2.75 0.12 3.30
C VAL A 44 3.16 1.59 3.37
N LYS A 45 3.98 1.97 4.36
CA LYS A 45 4.53 3.34 4.45
C LYS A 45 5.45 3.67 3.28
N HIS A 46 6.31 2.73 2.90
CA HIS A 46 7.21 2.91 1.76
C HIS A 46 6.43 3.13 0.46
N VAL A 47 5.46 2.27 0.17
CA VAL A 47 4.58 2.38 -1.01
C VAL A 47 3.79 3.69 -0.97
N ARG A 48 3.23 4.08 0.19
CA ARG A 48 2.53 5.36 0.34
C ARG A 48 3.43 6.55 0.04
N ASN A 49 4.69 6.53 0.46
CA ASN A 49 5.65 7.58 0.14
C ASN A 49 5.93 7.63 -1.37
N LEU A 50 6.19 6.49 -2.00
CA LEU A 50 6.42 6.41 -3.45
C LEU A 50 5.20 6.94 -4.25
N LEU A 51 3.98 6.59 -3.83
CA LEU A 51 2.74 7.07 -4.45
C LEU A 51 2.48 8.56 -4.15
N GLY A 52 2.97 9.08 -3.03
CA GLY A 52 2.83 10.49 -2.64
C GLY A 52 3.75 11.43 -3.41
N ARG A 53 4.94 10.95 -3.81
CA ARG A 53 5.96 11.77 -4.51
C ARG A 53 5.45 12.43 -5.79
N PRO A 54 4.78 11.73 -6.73
CA PRO A 54 4.22 12.36 -7.93
C PRO A 54 3.16 13.41 -7.61
N VAL A 55 2.41 13.25 -6.51
CA VAL A 55 1.40 14.21 -6.08
C VAL A 55 2.05 15.45 -5.48
N ALA A 56 3.11 15.28 -4.68
CA ALA A 56 3.87 16.37 -4.06
C ALA A 56 4.69 17.18 -5.08
N ALA A 57 5.16 16.55 -6.17
CA ALA A 57 5.92 17.22 -7.23
C ALA A 57 5.09 18.08 -8.18
N ARG A 58 3.75 18.15 -8.01
CA ARG A 58 2.89 18.96 -8.88
C ARG A 58 2.93 20.42 -8.47
N ASN A 59 2.98 21.30 -9.46
CA ASN A 59 2.84 22.76 -9.25
C ASN A 59 1.47 23.16 -8.69
N VAL A 60 0.44 22.31 -8.85
CA VAL A 60 -0.91 22.55 -8.36
C VAL A 60 -1.41 21.32 -7.62
N SER A 61 -1.80 21.51 -6.36
CA SER A 61 -2.43 20.47 -5.56
C SER A 61 -3.73 19.99 -6.23
N PRO A 62 -3.94 18.68 -6.38
CA PRO A 62 -5.20 18.17 -6.89
C PRO A 62 -6.31 18.47 -5.88
N VAL A 63 -7.21 19.40 -6.23
CA VAL A 63 -8.35 19.79 -5.39
C VAL A 63 -9.59 18.91 -5.61
N THR A 64 -9.54 17.98 -6.58
CA THR A 64 -10.66 17.06 -6.86
C THR A 64 -10.19 15.61 -6.89
N ILE A 65 -11.07 14.70 -6.42
CA ILE A 65 -10.83 13.25 -6.45
C ILE A 65 -10.53 12.75 -7.87
N PRO A 66 -11.24 13.20 -8.94
CA PRO A 66 -10.88 12.87 -10.31
C PRO A 66 -9.46 13.26 -10.73
N LYS A 67 -8.94 14.39 -10.24
CA LYS A 67 -7.58 14.87 -10.55
C LYS A 67 -6.51 14.08 -9.79
N LEU A 68 -6.85 13.57 -8.60
CA LEU A 68 -6.00 12.72 -7.77
C LEU A 68 -5.92 11.26 -8.27
N ARG A 69 -7.02 10.68 -8.77
CA ARG A 69 -6.98 9.32 -9.36
C ARG A 69 -6.13 9.25 -10.62
N SER A 70 -6.17 10.30 -11.46
CA SER A 70 -5.40 10.36 -12.71
C SER A 70 -3.89 10.37 -12.49
N THR A 71 -3.42 10.77 -11.31
CA THR A 71 -1.99 10.73 -10.95
C THR A 71 -1.48 9.36 -10.53
N ARG A 72 -2.37 8.40 -10.25
CA ARG A 72 -1.98 7.08 -9.75
C ARG A 72 -1.65 6.09 -10.89
N GLY A 73 -1.72 6.50 -12.16
CA GLY A 73 -1.75 5.57 -13.30
C GLY A 73 -0.97 5.98 -14.56
N THR A 74 0.11 6.77 -14.47
CA THR A 74 1.02 6.94 -15.61
C THR A 74 2.21 6.01 -15.46
N SER A 75 2.04 4.74 -15.83
CA SER A 75 3.12 3.97 -16.44
C SER A 75 3.47 4.71 -17.73
N SER A 76 4.53 5.52 -17.70
CA SER A 76 5.08 6.14 -18.90
C SER A 76 5.56 5.01 -19.80
N SER A 77 4.86 4.81 -20.91
CA SER A 77 5.34 4.02 -22.04
C SER A 77 6.71 4.54 -22.44
N VAL A 78 7.73 3.68 -22.35
CA VAL A 78 9.04 3.94 -22.94
C VAL A 78 8.84 3.92 -24.46
N SER A 79 8.82 5.10 -25.07
CA SER A 79 8.89 5.24 -26.52
C SER A 79 10.34 5.03 -26.94
N THR A 80 10.63 3.86 -27.52
CA THR A 80 11.87 3.63 -28.27
C THR A 80 11.68 4.25 -29.65
N ALA A 81 12.45 5.29 -29.96
CA ALA A 81 12.55 5.83 -31.30
C ALA A 81 13.68 5.09 -32.05
N HIS A 82 13.38 4.69 -33.29
CA HIS A 82 14.31 4.14 -34.28
C HIS A 82 15.33 5.17 -34.74
#